data_AF-A0A2R6NPY2-F1
#
_entry.id   AF-A0A2R6NPY2-F1
#
_cell.length_a   1.000
_cell.length_b   1.000
_cell.length_c   1.000
_cell.angle_alpha   90.00
_cell.angle_beta   90.00
_cell.angle_gamma   90.00
#
_symmetry.space_group_name_H-M   'P 1'
#
loop_
_entity.id
_entity.type
_entity.pdbx_description
1 polymer ?
#
loop_
_entity_poly.entity_id
_entity_poly.type
_entity_poly.pdbx_seq_one_letter_code
_entity_poly.pdbx_strand_id
1 'polypeptide(L)' 'MSLLGQNVDDLIDCSEVITSLTSNTVLPAFLPAGKTAEDIDQACPDTAFPSLTVQPGPAISIPPM' A
#
# COMPACT_ATOMS: atom_id res chain seq x y z
N MET A 1 11.72 -7.90 8.58
CA MET A 1 12.76 -6.98 9.04
C MET A 1 13.01 -7.06 10.54
N SER A 2 11.95 -7.20 11.37
CA SER A 2 12.06 -7.13 12.84
C SER A 2 12.95 -8.19 13.51
N LEU A 3 13.36 -9.24 12.78
CA LEU A 3 14.09 -10.40 13.32
C LEU A 3 15.56 -10.43 12.84
N LEU A 4 16.03 -9.39 12.15
CA LEU A 4 17.39 -9.38 11.61
C LEU A 4 18.43 -9.44 12.73
N GLY A 5 19.35 -10.41 12.67
CA GLY A 5 20.34 -10.64 13.73
C GLY A 5 19.82 -11.38 14.96
N GLN A 6 18.57 -11.86 14.94
CA GLN A 6 17.99 -12.74 15.95
C GLN A 6 17.77 -14.14 15.36
N ASN A 7 17.80 -15.16 16.21
CA ASN A 7 17.32 -16.48 15.85
C ASN A 7 15.85 -16.61 16.27
N VAL A 8 14.96 -16.91 15.34
CA VAL A 8 13.51 -16.98 15.59
C VAL A 8 13.16 -18.09 16.60
N ASP A 9 13.95 -19.16 16.63
CA ASP A 9 13.74 -20.30 17.54
C ASP A 9 14.01 -19.94 19.01
N ASP A 10 14.75 -18.85 19.25
CA ASP A 10 15.06 -18.34 20.59
C ASP A 10 14.08 -17.24 21.05
N LEU A 11 13.03 -16.95 20.26
CA LEU A 11 12.04 -15.92 20.55
C LEU A 11 10.68 -16.53 20.91
N ILE A 12 9.98 -15.86 21.81
CA ILE A 12 8.59 -16.17 22.13
C ILE A 12 7.65 -15.38 21.21
N ASP A 13 6.61 -16.04 20.68
CA ASP A 13 5.55 -15.36 19.94
C ASP A 13 4.66 -14.60 20.93
N CYS A 14 4.71 -13.28 20.85
CA CYS A 14 3.86 -12.37 21.63
C CYS A 14 2.88 -11.60 20.72
N SER A 15 2.59 -12.11 19.51
CA SER A 15 1.71 -11.42 18.57
C SER A 15 0.29 -11.24 19.11
N GLU A 16 -0.14 -12.05 20.07
CA GLU A 16 -1.46 -12.03 20.69
C GLU A 16 -1.74 -10.80 21.55
N VAL A 17 -0.69 -10.14 22.07
CA VAL A 17 -0.86 -8.91 22.86
C VAL A 17 -0.94 -7.65 21.98
N ILE A 18 -0.69 -7.79 20.68
CA ILE A 18 -0.84 -6.69 19.73
C ILE A 18 -2.33 -6.42 19.55
N THR A 19 -2.72 -5.15 19.71
CA THR A 19 -4.11 -4.72 19.52
C THR A 19 -4.60 -5.09 18.13
N SER A 20 -5.86 -5.50 18.02
CA SER A 20 -6.46 -5.84 16.72
C SER A 20 -6.39 -4.68 15.74
N LEU A 21 -6.23 -5.03 14.47
CA LEU A 21 -6.26 -4.04 13.39
C LEU A 21 -7.63 -3.38 13.33
N THR A 22 -7.63 -2.07 13.08
CA THR A 22 -8.85 -1.36 12.72
C THR A 22 -9.34 -1.86 11.37
N SER A 23 -10.66 -1.99 11.22
CA SER A 23 -11.25 -2.37 9.94
C SER A 23 -10.93 -1.29 8.91
N ASN A 24 -10.51 -1.71 7.72
CA ASN A 24 -10.21 -0.82 6.63
C ASN A 24 -11.49 -0.53 5.82
N THR A 25 -11.87 0.74 5.71
CA THR A 25 -13.01 1.20 4.89
C THR A 25 -12.58 1.78 3.54
N VAL A 26 -11.29 1.69 3.22
CA VAL A 26 -10.73 2.30 2.02
C VAL A 26 -11.16 1.52 0.78
N LEU A 27 -11.45 2.28 -0.28
CA LEU A 27 -11.76 1.76 -1.61
C LEU A 27 -10.61 0.88 -2.14
N PRO A 28 -10.87 -0.01 -3.11
CA PRO A 28 -9.80 -0.64 -3.89
C PRO A 28 -8.84 0.42 -4.43
N ALA A 29 -7.60 0.03 -4.71
CA ALA A 29 -6.60 0.96 -5.24
C ALA A 29 -7.12 1.73 -6.47
N PHE A 30 -6.87 3.03 -6.49
CA PHE A 30 -7.31 3.96 -7.53
C PHE A 30 -6.19 4.95 -7.88
N LEU A 31 -6.26 5.53 -9.07
CA LEU A 31 -5.42 6.64 -9.47
C LEU A 31 -5.97 7.95 -8.89
N PRO A 32 -5.13 8.82 -8.30
CA PRO A 32 -5.56 10.12 -7.82
C PRO A 32 -6.21 10.95 -8.93
N ALA A 33 -7.07 11.89 -8.54
CA ALA A 33 -7.68 12.82 -9.48
C ALA A 33 -6.60 13.59 -10.28
N GLY A 34 -6.81 13.72 -11.59
CA GLY A 34 -5.84 14.32 -12.50
C GLY A 34 -4.65 13.42 -12.88
N LYS A 35 -4.69 12.13 -12.52
CA LYS A 35 -3.74 11.12 -12.99
C LYS A 35 -4.42 10.08 -13.89
N THR A 36 -3.65 9.47 -14.77
CA THR A 36 -4.13 8.48 -15.73
C THR A 36 -3.13 7.32 -15.87
N ALA A 37 -3.47 6.31 -16.67
CA ALA A 37 -2.59 5.16 -16.92
C ALA A 37 -1.30 5.57 -17.64
N GLU A 38 -1.31 6.69 -18.36
CA GLU A 38 -0.16 7.26 -19.05
C GLU A 38 0.88 7.87 -18.09
N ASP A 39 0.50 8.19 -16.85
CA ASP A 39 1.44 8.65 -15.81
C ASP A 39 2.25 7.49 -15.19
N ILE A 40 2.04 6.24 -15.62
CA ILE A 40 2.67 5.06 -15.03
C ILE A 40 3.94 4.68 -15.79
N ASP A 41 5.08 4.82 -15.12
CA ASP A 41 6.37 4.29 -15.58
C ASP A 41 6.51 2.80 -15.23
N GLN A 42 6.02 1.92 -16.11
CA GLN A 42 6.05 0.47 -15.87
C GLN A 42 7.48 -0.08 -15.84
N ALA A 43 7.84 -0.76 -14.75
CA ALA A 43 9.17 -1.33 -14.54
C ALA A 43 9.20 -2.86 -14.50
N CYS A 44 8.06 -3.53 -14.32
CA CYS A 44 7.99 -4.99 -14.33
C CYS A 44 7.72 -5.48 -15.77
N PRO A 45 8.67 -6.16 -16.44
CA PRO A 45 8.48 -6.61 -17.81
C PRO A 45 7.52 -7.80 -17.92
N ASP A 46 7.45 -8.63 -16.88
CA ASP A 46 6.65 -9.86 -16.87
C ASP A 46 5.21 -9.64 -16.41
N THR A 47 4.89 -8.46 -15.87
CA THR A 47 3.55 -8.16 -15.34
C THR A 47 3.19 -6.71 -15.60
N ALA A 48 2.15 -6.52 -16.41
CA ALA A 48 1.61 -5.20 -16.69
C ALA A 48 1.00 -4.57 -15.43
N PHE A 49 1.07 -3.24 -15.35
CA PHE A 49 0.40 -2.49 -14.28
C PHE A 49 -1.12 -2.73 -14.34
N PRO A 50 -1.79 -2.95 -13.19
CA PRO A 50 -3.21 -3.26 -13.17
C PRO A 50 -4.06 -2.07 -13.64
N SER A 51 -5.20 -2.37 -14.27
CA SER A 51 -6.18 -1.32 -14.61
C SER A 51 -6.87 -0.82 -13.35
N LEU A 52 -6.62 0.44 -12.98
CA LEU A 52 -7.22 1.09 -11.81
C LEU A 52 -8.24 2.15 -12.25
N THR A 53 -9.24 2.40 -11.42
CA THR A 53 -10.16 3.53 -11.62
C THR A 53 -9.48 4.85 -11.28
N VAL A 54 -9.87 5.93 -11.95
CA VAL A 54 -9.40 7.29 -11.63
C VAL A 54 -10.42 7.96 -10.71
N GLN A 55 -9.96 8.56 -9.62
CA GLN A 55 -10.83 9.35 -8.74
C GLN A 55 -11.35 10.57 -9.50
N PRO A 56 -12.67 10.84 -9.49
CA PRO A 56 -13.22 12.00 -10.18
C PRO A 56 -12.81 13.31 -9.51
N GLY A 57 -12.65 14.36 -10.31
CA GLY A 57 -12.36 15.73 -9.86
C GLY A 57 -11.04 16.29 -10.37
N PRO A 58 -10.69 17.53 -9.98
CA PRO A 58 -9.39 18.13 -10.30
C PRO A 58 -8.28 17.52 -9.43
N ALA A 59 -7.03 17.66 -9.87
CA ALA A 59 -5.86 17.26 -9.08
C ALA A 59 -5.83 18.00 -7.74
N ILE A 60 -5.51 17.27 -6.67
CA ILE A 60 -5.43 17.78 -5.30
C ILE A 60 -4.01 17.63 -4.74
N SER A 61 -3.59 18.56 -3.88
CA SER A 61 -2.36 18.41 -3.11
C SER A 61 -2.61 17.51 -1.91
N ILE A 62 -1.65 16.63 -1.62
CA ILE A 62 -1.68 15.82 -0.41
C ILE A 62 -1.35 16.74 0.79
N PRO A 63 -2.15 16.73 1.86
CA PRO A 63 -1.84 17.49 3.07
C PRO A 63 -0.50 17.05 3.69
N PRO A 64 0.25 17.96 4.32
CA PRO A 64 1.43 17.58 5.10
C PRO A 64 1.03 16.76 6.34
N MET A 65 2.01 16.04 6.86
CA MET A 65 1.89 15.21 8.06
C MET A 65 2.23 16.02 9.32
#